data_AF-A0A522C8X0-F1
#
_entry.id   AF-A0A522C8X0-F1
#
_cell.length_a   1.000
_cell.length_b   1.000
_cell.length_c   1.000
_cell.angle_alpha   90.00
_cell.angle_beta   90.00
_cell.angle_gamma   90.00
#
_symmetry.space_group_name_H-M   'P 1'
#
loop_
_entity.id
_entity.type
_entity.pdbx_description
1 polymer ?
#
loop_
_entity_poly.entity_id
_entity_poly.type
_entity_poly.pdbx_seq_one_letter_code
_entity_poly.pdbx_strand_id
1 'polypeptide(L)'
;MKWWTDSMQRSYQMLIGFHMNDAIKAGQDFKTMDPHFSRMLDRYGIREAEWNIIKQAKGVDIMGNEMITPVSIKMLGDAPAIRETAVKVAAMMHEEANTAIVTPGARQYSWINEKAPAGTKTGELIRSLALFHNFTLALTQKVFPRVFGVEGTAGFRAGTAAQFALGMIITGGIAYQLKEISKGRNPRDITEPKFWLSATMQSGGFGIFGDFLYSDVQKFGGGLMSTAGGPVLGLVDDFKKLTFDNIWAAARGEDTHIGAEAIQFVKNYTPYINLFYIRAALDHLLFFTVQEAANPGYLRRMRSRAQNQNNQTFWWDPQDTLPEEAPNLGAMVGEK
;
A
#
# COMPACT_ATOMS: atom_id res chain seq x y z
N MET A 1 0.65 4.45 -14.22
CA MET A 1 0.13 4.00 -12.91
C MET A 1 -1.39 4.14 -12.79
N LYS A 2 -2.01 5.28 -13.18
CA LYS A 2 -3.48 5.48 -13.14
C LYS A 2 -4.30 4.38 -13.85
N TRP A 3 -3.83 3.89 -14.99
CA TRP A 3 -4.52 2.82 -15.73
C TRP A 3 -4.78 1.55 -14.92
N TRP A 4 -3.80 1.12 -14.11
CA TRP A 4 -3.95 -0.10 -13.29
C TRP A 4 -5.05 0.09 -12.24
N THR A 5 -4.99 1.20 -11.49
CA THR A 5 -6.01 1.56 -10.49
C THR A 5 -7.40 1.70 -11.12
N ASP A 6 -7.50 2.46 -12.22
CA ASP A 6 -8.75 2.69 -12.94
C ASP A 6 -9.33 1.36 -13.48
N SER A 7 -8.46 0.46 -13.96
CA SER A 7 -8.88 -0.87 -14.43
C SER A 7 -9.44 -1.70 -13.28
N MET A 8 -8.74 -1.77 -12.14
CA MET A 8 -9.22 -2.53 -10.99
C MET A 8 -10.54 -1.97 -10.44
N GLN A 9 -10.70 -0.65 -10.40
CA GLN A 9 -11.94 -0.01 -9.98
C GLN A 9 -13.09 -0.37 -10.92
N ARG A 10 -12.87 -0.29 -12.24
CA ARG A 10 -13.88 -0.70 -13.23
C ARG A 10 -14.22 -2.18 -13.11
N SER A 11 -13.23 -3.04 -12.94
CA SER A 11 -13.46 -4.49 -12.72
C SER A 11 -14.32 -4.73 -11.49
N TYR A 12 -14.07 -4.01 -10.38
CA TYR A 12 -14.90 -4.12 -9.18
C TYR A 12 -16.34 -3.63 -9.41
N GLN A 13 -16.52 -2.53 -10.14
CA GLN A 13 -17.84 -2.05 -10.55
C GLN A 13 -18.57 -3.10 -11.40
N MET A 14 -17.87 -3.74 -12.34
CA MET A 14 -18.43 -4.82 -13.15
C MET A 14 -18.89 -5.99 -12.28
N LEU A 15 -18.11 -6.40 -11.27
CA LEU A 15 -18.50 -7.46 -10.34
C LEU A 15 -19.81 -7.13 -9.61
N ILE A 16 -19.99 -5.89 -9.15
CA ILE A 16 -21.26 -5.45 -8.54
C ILE A 16 -22.40 -5.53 -9.57
N GLY A 17 -22.15 -5.10 -10.81
CA GLY A 17 -23.12 -5.14 -11.90
C GLY A 17 -23.57 -6.56 -12.26
N PHE A 18 -22.64 -7.51 -12.32
CA PHE A 18 -22.92 -8.93 -12.51
C PHE A 18 -23.71 -9.49 -11.34
N HIS A 19 -23.30 -9.20 -10.10
CA HIS A 19 -23.99 -9.69 -8.91
C HIS A 19 -25.44 -9.16 -8.79
N MET A 20 -25.68 -7.91 -9.17
CA MET A 20 -27.04 -7.36 -9.29
C MET A 20 -27.85 -8.16 -10.30
N ASN A 21 -27.29 -8.44 -11.48
CA ASN A 21 -27.97 -9.20 -12.52
C ASN A 21 -28.30 -10.64 -12.07
N ASP A 22 -27.37 -11.30 -11.39
CA ASP A 22 -27.56 -12.65 -10.85
C ASP A 22 -28.69 -12.68 -9.81
N ALA A 23 -28.74 -11.68 -8.91
CA ALA A 23 -29.82 -11.56 -7.94
C ALA A 23 -31.20 -11.35 -8.61
N ILE A 24 -31.25 -10.58 -9.70
CA ILE A 24 -32.48 -10.40 -10.50
C ILE A 24 -32.88 -11.72 -11.17
N LYS A 25 -31.94 -12.43 -11.80
CA LYS A 25 -32.20 -13.72 -12.46
C LYS A 25 -32.66 -14.80 -11.48
N ALA A 26 -32.13 -14.77 -10.26
CA ALA A 26 -32.57 -15.64 -9.17
C ALA A 26 -33.93 -15.26 -8.57
N GLY A 27 -34.56 -14.18 -9.05
CA GLY A 27 -35.86 -13.73 -8.54
C GLY A 27 -35.81 -13.21 -7.10
N GLN A 28 -34.65 -12.72 -6.65
CA GLN A 28 -34.48 -12.26 -5.27
C GLN A 28 -35.18 -10.91 -5.05
N ASP A 29 -35.94 -10.83 -3.97
CA ASP A 29 -36.51 -9.58 -3.47
C ASP A 29 -35.59 -8.95 -2.42
N PHE A 30 -35.77 -7.66 -2.17
CA PHE A 30 -34.93 -6.90 -1.24
C PHE A 30 -34.85 -7.52 0.17
N LYS A 31 -35.94 -8.17 0.60
CA LYS A 31 -36.04 -8.81 1.92
C LYS A 31 -35.47 -10.23 1.96
N THR A 32 -35.34 -10.88 0.81
CA THR A 32 -34.94 -12.29 0.70
C THR A 32 -33.54 -12.49 0.11
N MET A 33 -32.95 -11.45 -0.47
CA MET A 33 -31.56 -11.47 -0.93
C MET A 33 -30.57 -11.66 0.22
N ASP A 34 -29.33 -12.00 -0.15
CA ASP A 34 -28.23 -12.15 0.81
C ASP A 34 -28.15 -10.94 1.77
N PRO A 35 -28.06 -11.17 3.10
CA PRO A 35 -28.02 -10.10 4.09
C PRO A 35 -26.85 -9.12 3.91
N HIS A 36 -25.69 -9.56 3.40
CA HIS A 36 -24.57 -8.65 3.15
C HIS A 36 -24.85 -7.76 1.93
N PHE A 37 -25.46 -8.32 0.89
CA PHE A 37 -25.85 -7.56 -0.30
C PHE A 37 -26.96 -6.54 -0.01
N SER A 38 -28.03 -6.93 0.68
CA SER A 38 -29.11 -5.98 1.08
C SER A 38 -28.59 -4.87 1.98
N ARG A 39 -27.73 -5.17 2.96
CA ARG A 39 -27.06 -4.15 3.79
C ARG A 39 -26.17 -3.22 2.95
N MET A 40 -25.53 -3.73 1.90
CA MET A 40 -24.76 -2.87 0.99
C MET A 40 -25.69 -1.90 0.26
N LEU A 41 -26.78 -2.39 -0.33
CA LEU A 41 -27.77 -1.55 -1.02
C LEU A 41 -28.37 -0.48 -0.10
N ASP A 42 -28.74 -0.86 1.13
CA ASP A 42 -29.37 0.04 2.10
C ASP A 42 -28.44 1.20 2.52
N ARG A 43 -27.11 0.98 2.60
CA ARG A 43 -26.14 2.06 2.87
C ARG A 43 -26.20 3.20 1.85
N TYR A 44 -26.67 2.94 0.64
CA TYR A 44 -26.82 3.94 -0.41
C TYR A 44 -28.28 4.34 -0.64
N GLY A 45 -29.18 3.95 0.27
CA GLY A 45 -30.61 4.26 0.17
C GLY A 45 -31.31 3.54 -0.98
N ILE A 46 -30.76 2.41 -1.44
CA ILE A 46 -31.41 1.51 -2.38
C ILE A 46 -32.21 0.51 -1.54
N ARG A 47 -33.53 0.65 -1.52
CA ARG A 47 -34.46 -0.21 -0.77
C ARG A 47 -35.41 -0.91 -1.74
N GLU A 48 -36.49 -1.46 -1.22
CA GLU A 48 -37.49 -2.22 -1.98
C GLU A 48 -38.04 -1.44 -3.20
N ALA A 49 -38.27 -0.13 -3.07
CA ALA A 49 -38.76 0.71 -4.16
C ALA A 49 -37.73 0.84 -5.30
N GLU A 50 -36.49 1.18 -4.97
CA GLU A 50 -35.40 1.28 -5.93
C GLU A 50 -35.05 -0.08 -6.54
N TRP A 51 -35.06 -1.16 -5.75
CA TRP A 51 -34.80 -2.52 -6.23
C TRP A 51 -35.84 -2.95 -7.28
N ASN A 52 -37.11 -2.61 -7.07
CA ASN A 52 -38.17 -2.89 -8.05
C ASN A 52 -37.98 -2.12 -9.37
N ILE A 53 -37.34 -0.95 -9.34
CA ILE A 53 -36.94 -0.21 -10.57
C ILE A 53 -35.73 -0.92 -11.22
N ILE A 54 -34.72 -1.28 -10.42
CA ILE A 54 -33.52 -1.97 -10.89
C ILE A 54 -33.86 -3.29 -11.59
N LYS A 55 -34.81 -4.07 -11.05
CA LYS A 55 -35.32 -5.32 -11.66
C LYS A 55 -35.87 -5.15 -13.08
N GLN A 56 -36.31 -3.95 -13.47
CA GLN A 56 -36.86 -3.68 -14.80
C GLN A 56 -35.76 -3.39 -15.82
N ALA A 57 -34.54 -3.03 -15.37
CA ALA A 57 -33.43 -2.68 -16.25
C ALA A 57 -32.95 -3.90 -17.04
N LYS A 58 -32.67 -3.71 -18.33
CA LYS A 58 -32.07 -4.74 -19.16
C LYS A 58 -30.58 -4.85 -18.83
N GLY A 59 -30.07 -6.07 -18.71
CA GLY A 59 -28.64 -6.33 -18.60
C GLY A 59 -27.90 -5.85 -19.83
N VAL A 60 -26.70 -5.29 -19.65
CA VAL A 60 -25.76 -4.98 -20.72
C VAL A 60 -24.81 -6.15 -20.85
N ASP A 61 -24.71 -6.74 -22.03
CA ASP A 61 -23.76 -7.83 -22.30
C ASP A 61 -22.32 -7.30 -22.30
N ILE A 62 -21.50 -7.90 -21.45
CA ILE A 62 -20.07 -7.69 -21.37
C ILE A 62 -19.39 -9.04 -21.33
N MET A 63 -18.69 -9.38 -22.43
CA MET A 63 -17.94 -10.63 -22.56
C MET A 63 -18.81 -11.88 -22.36
N GLY A 64 -20.06 -11.87 -22.83
CA GLY A 64 -20.99 -12.99 -22.74
C GLY A 64 -21.72 -13.10 -21.40
N ASN A 65 -21.53 -12.14 -20.49
CA ASN A 65 -22.25 -12.04 -19.23
C ASN A 65 -23.01 -10.72 -19.16
N GLU A 66 -24.26 -10.77 -18.71
CA GLU A 66 -25.09 -9.57 -18.55
C GLU A 66 -24.82 -8.90 -17.20
N MET A 67 -24.64 -7.58 -17.20
CA MET A 67 -24.53 -6.79 -15.98
C MET A 67 -25.56 -5.65 -15.95
N ILE A 68 -26.06 -5.33 -14.76
CA ILE A 68 -26.83 -4.12 -14.54
C ILE A 68 -25.88 -2.93 -14.39
N THR A 69 -26.20 -1.82 -15.05
CA THR A 69 -25.41 -0.59 -15.00
C THR A 69 -26.31 0.60 -14.65
N PRO A 70 -25.74 1.70 -14.12
CA PRO A 70 -26.51 2.93 -13.92
C PRO A 70 -27.15 3.43 -15.23
N VAL A 71 -26.46 3.21 -16.36
CA VAL A 71 -26.94 3.59 -17.69
C VAL A 71 -28.15 2.74 -18.10
N SER A 72 -28.13 1.42 -17.85
CA SER A 72 -29.26 0.57 -18.20
C SER A 72 -30.50 0.86 -17.36
N ILE A 73 -30.34 1.29 -16.12
CA ILE A 73 -31.44 1.80 -15.29
C ILE A 73 -31.97 3.12 -15.86
N LYS A 74 -31.08 4.06 -16.22
CA LYS A 74 -31.48 5.34 -16.82
C LYS A 74 -32.24 5.17 -18.14
N MET A 75 -31.96 4.11 -18.90
CA MET A 75 -32.65 3.79 -20.15
C MET A 75 -34.12 3.38 -19.96
N LEU A 76 -34.58 3.14 -18.72
CA LEU A 76 -35.99 2.89 -18.42
C LEU A 76 -36.88 4.13 -18.60
N GLY A 77 -36.30 5.33 -18.53
CA GLY A 77 -37.02 6.58 -18.75
C GLY A 77 -36.53 7.74 -17.88
N ASP A 78 -37.21 8.89 -17.99
CA ASP A 78 -36.82 10.15 -17.35
C ASP A 78 -37.54 10.44 -16.02
N ALA A 79 -38.34 9.50 -15.52
CA ALA A 79 -39.04 9.68 -14.25
C ALA A 79 -38.05 9.98 -13.11
N PRO A 80 -38.37 10.92 -12.19
CA PRO A 80 -37.46 11.30 -11.10
C PRO A 80 -36.94 10.11 -10.30
N ALA A 81 -37.80 9.12 -10.00
CA ALA A 81 -37.44 7.92 -9.27
C ALA A 81 -36.41 7.04 -10.01
N ILE A 82 -36.50 6.94 -11.35
CA ILE A 82 -35.54 6.20 -12.18
C ILE A 82 -34.19 6.90 -12.16
N ARG A 83 -34.19 8.22 -12.35
CA ARG A 83 -32.97 9.04 -12.33
C ARG A 83 -32.28 8.98 -10.97
N GLU A 84 -33.03 9.10 -9.88
CA GLU A 84 -32.52 8.99 -8.52
C GLU A 84 -31.93 7.60 -8.26
N THR A 85 -32.64 6.54 -8.66
CA THR A 85 -32.16 5.15 -8.54
C THR A 85 -30.85 4.94 -9.31
N ALA A 86 -30.76 5.41 -10.56
CA ALA A 86 -29.54 5.33 -11.35
C ALA A 86 -28.37 6.07 -10.70
N VAL A 87 -28.61 7.24 -10.10
CA VAL A 87 -27.60 8.01 -9.36
C VAL A 87 -27.16 7.27 -8.09
N LYS A 88 -28.09 6.71 -7.32
CA LYS A 88 -27.76 5.89 -6.12
C LYS A 88 -26.89 4.69 -6.50
N VAL A 89 -27.24 3.97 -7.57
CA VAL A 89 -26.45 2.82 -8.06
C VAL A 89 -25.07 3.28 -8.56
N ALA A 90 -24.98 4.39 -9.29
CA ALA A 90 -23.69 4.94 -9.71
C ALA A 90 -22.80 5.33 -8.52
N ALA A 91 -23.38 5.99 -7.50
CA ALA A 91 -22.69 6.37 -6.28
C ALA A 91 -22.20 5.15 -5.50
N MET A 92 -23.05 4.12 -5.36
CA MET A 92 -22.69 2.85 -4.75
C MET A 92 -21.52 2.19 -5.45
N MET A 93 -21.63 1.96 -6.77
CA MET A 93 -20.58 1.31 -7.55
C MET A 93 -19.26 2.08 -7.46
N HIS A 94 -19.32 3.42 -7.49
CA HIS A 94 -18.13 4.25 -7.37
C HIS A 94 -17.49 4.17 -5.97
N GLU A 95 -18.28 4.30 -4.91
CA GLU A 95 -17.76 4.33 -3.54
C GLU A 95 -17.29 2.95 -3.05
N GLU A 96 -17.99 1.87 -3.42
CA GLU A 96 -17.55 0.50 -3.12
C GLU A 96 -16.28 0.15 -3.91
N ALA A 97 -16.15 0.55 -5.17
CA ALA A 97 -14.90 0.37 -5.93
C ALA A 97 -13.73 1.19 -5.37
N ASN A 98 -13.98 2.42 -4.94
CA ASN A 98 -12.99 3.27 -4.26
C ASN A 98 -12.62 2.77 -2.85
N THR A 99 -13.47 1.94 -2.25
CA THR A 99 -13.21 1.27 -0.98
C THR A 99 -12.38 0.01 -1.21
N ALA A 100 -12.80 -0.84 -2.15
CA ALA A 100 -12.12 -2.08 -2.50
C ALA A 100 -10.72 -1.81 -3.03
N ILE A 101 -10.58 -0.83 -3.92
CA ILE A 101 -9.29 -0.31 -4.36
C ILE A 101 -9.01 0.92 -3.52
N VAL A 102 -8.27 0.73 -2.42
CA VAL A 102 -7.99 1.72 -1.37
C VAL A 102 -7.33 2.97 -1.97
N THR A 103 -8.17 3.89 -2.43
CA THR A 103 -7.75 5.11 -3.14
C THR A 103 -8.05 6.32 -2.25
N PRO A 104 -7.11 7.24 -2.03
CA PRO A 104 -7.38 8.47 -1.28
C PRO A 104 -8.41 9.32 -2.04
N GLY A 105 -9.41 9.84 -1.33
CA GLY A 105 -10.48 10.67 -1.88
C GLY A 105 -10.55 12.06 -1.25
N ALA A 106 -11.57 12.83 -1.63
CA ALA A 106 -11.76 14.21 -1.15
C ALA A 106 -11.83 14.31 0.38
N ARG A 107 -12.40 13.30 1.06
CA ARG A 107 -12.49 13.25 2.53
C ARG A 107 -11.11 13.19 3.20
N GLN A 108 -10.19 12.40 2.65
CA GLN A 108 -8.81 12.30 3.12
C GLN A 108 -8.10 13.65 2.98
N TYR A 109 -8.20 14.27 1.80
CA TYR A 109 -7.57 15.57 1.54
C TYR A 109 -8.16 16.68 2.42
N SER A 110 -9.48 16.68 2.64
CA SER A 110 -10.13 17.62 3.57
C SER A 110 -9.57 17.48 4.99
N TRP A 111 -9.45 16.26 5.50
CA TRP A 111 -8.92 16.00 6.84
C TRP A 111 -7.46 16.46 6.99
N ILE A 112 -6.63 16.22 5.97
CA ILE A 112 -5.24 16.70 5.93
C ILE A 112 -5.23 18.23 5.92
N ASN A 113 -6.02 18.86 5.05
CA ASN A 113 -6.05 20.32 4.91
C ASN A 113 -6.55 21.02 6.19
N GLU A 114 -7.49 20.42 6.91
CA GLU A 114 -8.03 20.93 8.16
C GLU A 114 -6.99 20.88 9.30
N LYS A 115 -6.28 19.75 9.43
CA LYS A 115 -5.26 19.58 10.48
C LYS A 115 -3.90 20.18 10.15
N ALA A 116 -3.64 20.39 8.87
CA ALA A 116 -2.39 20.92 8.33
C ALA A 116 -2.71 22.04 7.31
N PRO A 117 -3.07 23.25 7.80
CA PRO A 117 -3.38 24.37 6.93
C PRO A 117 -2.17 24.77 6.09
N ALA A 118 -2.43 25.02 4.81
CA ALA A 118 -1.42 25.43 3.85
C ALA A 118 -0.80 26.78 4.25
N GLY A 119 0.48 26.98 3.92
CA GLY A 119 1.23 28.20 4.21
C GLY A 119 1.89 28.26 5.59
N THR A 120 1.67 27.26 6.46
CA THR A 120 2.42 27.11 7.71
C THR A 120 3.59 26.15 7.53
N LYS A 121 4.76 26.42 8.11
CA LYS A 121 5.94 25.52 8.00
C LYS A 121 5.61 24.09 8.45
N THR A 122 4.89 23.96 9.57
CA THR A 122 4.43 22.68 10.10
C THR A 122 3.36 22.03 9.22
N GLY A 123 2.41 22.81 8.69
CA GLY A 123 1.38 22.31 7.80
C GLY A 123 1.95 21.77 6.49
N GLU A 124 2.86 22.51 5.84
CA GLU A 124 3.54 22.04 4.63
C GLU A 124 4.37 20.77 4.88
N LEU A 125 5.02 20.65 6.04
CA LEU A 125 5.73 19.43 6.43
C LEU A 125 4.76 18.23 6.59
N ILE A 126 3.66 18.42 7.31
CA ILE A 126 2.66 17.34 7.52
C ILE A 126 2.02 16.93 6.18
N ARG A 127 1.67 17.90 5.32
CA ARG A 127 1.13 17.63 3.97
C ARG A 127 2.12 16.85 3.12
N SER A 128 3.40 17.22 3.18
CA SER A 128 4.47 16.52 2.48
C SER A 128 4.62 15.08 2.97
N LEU A 129 4.54 14.85 4.28
CA LEU A 129 4.59 13.51 4.85
C LEU A 129 3.33 12.70 4.54
N ALA A 130 2.16 13.34 4.50
CA ALA A 130 0.89 12.70 4.15
C ALA A 130 0.87 12.17 2.72
N LEU A 131 1.56 12.81 1.77
CA LEU A 131 1.72 12.29 0.40
C LEU A 131 2.27 10.86 0.38
N PHE A 132 3.19 10.54 1.29
CA PHE A 132 3.81 9.21 1.39
C PHE A 132 2.98 8.23 2.25
N HIS A 133 2.00 8.73 3.00
CA HIS A 133 1.15 7.94 3.90
C HIS A 133 -0.32 7.89 3.46
N ASN A 134 -0.64 8.38 2.25
CA ASN A 134 -1.99 8.44 1.73
C ASN A 134 -2.70 7.06 1.72
N PHE A 135 -1.96 5.98 1.46
CA PHE A 135 -2.50 4.62 1.53
C PHE A 135 -2.92 4.25 2.96
N THR A 136 -2.07 4.48 3.96
CA THR A 136 -2.39 4.24 5.37
C THR A 136 -3.59 5.08 5.82
N LEU A 137 -3.64 6.37 5.43
CA LEU A 137 -4.79 7.23 5.72
C LEU A 137 -6.08 6.72 5.06
N ALA A 138 -5.99 6.24 3.82
CA ALA A 138 -7.13 5.65 3.13
C ALA A 138 -7.59 4.33 3.79
N LEU A 139 -6.67 3.46 4.22
CA LEU A 139 -6.98 2.26 5.01
C LEU A 139 -7.73 2.61 6.30
N THR A 140 -7.22 3.57 7.07
CA THR A 140 -7.82 3.98 8.35
C THR A 140 -9.21 4.57 8.17
N GLN A 141 -9.48 5.29 7.08
CA GLN A 141 -10.78 5.90 6.87
C GLN A 141 -11.80 4.99 6.16
N LYS A 142 -11.34 4.03 5.35
CA LYS A 142 -12.22 3.20 4.51
C LYS A 142 -12.31 1.76 5.02
N VAL A 143 -11.19 1.12 5.34
CA VAL A 143 -11.17 -0.31 5.67
C VAL A 143 -11.41 -0.53 7.16
N PHE A 144 -10.76 0.25 8.02
CA PHE A 144 -10.82 -0.01 9.47
C PHE A 144 -12.21 0.19 10.09
N PRO A 145 -13.00 1.22 9.74
CA PRO A 145 -14.34 1.35 10.29
C PRO A 145 -15.22 0.16 9.94
N ARG A 146 -14.95 -0.51 8.81
CA ARG A 146 -15.64 -1.73 8.40
C ARG A 146 -15.14 -2.96 9.17
N VAL A 147 -13.84 -3.08 9.40
CA VAL A 147 -13.23 -4.17 10.21
C VAL A 147 -13.64 -4.09 11.68
N PHE A 148 -13.65 -2.90 12.26
CA PHE A 148 -14.02 -2.70 13.67
C PHE A 148 -15.53 -2.52 13.90
N GLY A 149 -16.26 -2.17 12.84
CA GLY A 149 -17.71 -1.97 12.85
C GLY A 149 -18.52 -3.20 12.49
N VAL A 150 -17.91 -4.38 12.35
CA VAL A 150 -18.63 -5.63 12.10
C VAL A 150 -19.57 -5.93 13.28
N GLU A 151 -20.83 -6.21 12.99
CA GLU A 151 -21.81 -6.61 14.00
C GLU A 151 -21.43 -7.96 14.60
N GLY A 152 -21.40 -8.05 15.93
CA GLY A 152 -21.04 -9.27 16.65
C GLY A 152 -20.50 -9.02 18.05
N THR A 153 -20.07 -10.10 18.71
CA THR A 153 -19.45 -10.00 20.05
C THR A 153 -18.12 -9.24 19.98
N ALA A 154 -17.66 -8.72 21.12
CA ALA A 154 -16.34 -8.08 21.19
C ALA A 154 -15.21 -9.02 20.72
N GLY A 155 -15.30 -10.31 21.06
CA GLY A 155 -14.34 -11.33 20.61
C GLY A 155 -14.36 -11.56 19.09
N PHE A 156 -15.55 -11.54 18.46
CA PHE A 156 -15.65 -11.67 17.00
C PHE A 156 -14.99 -10.50 16.28
N ARG A 157 -15.26 -9.26 16.74
CA ARG A 157 -14.62 -8.03 16.19
C ARG A 157 -13.10 -8.06 16.36
N ALA A 158 -12.63 -8.47 17.54
CA ALA A 158 -11.19 -8.62 17.79
C ALA A 158 -10.56 -9.69 16.87
N GLY A 159 -11.26 -10.80 16.63
CA GLY A 159 -10.84 -11.85 15.70
C GLY A 159 -10.71 -11.35 14.26
N THR A 160 -11.71 -10.59 13.76
CA THR A 160 -11.65 -10.01 12.41
C THR A 160 -10.49 -9.00 12.27
N ALA A 161 -10.28 -8.16 13.28
CA ALA A 161 -9.16 -7.22 13.29
C ALA A 161 -7.80 -7.93 13.30
N ALA A 162 -7.66 -9.00 14.08
CA ALA A 162 -6.45 -9.81 14.13
C ALA A 162 -6.18 -10.53 12.79
N GLN A 163 -7.20 -11.10 12.16
CA GLN A 163 -7.08 -11.72 10.84
C GLN A 163 -6.63 -10.71 9.78
N PHE A 164 -7.21 -9.50 9.81
CA PHE A 164 -6.81 -8.42 8.92
C PHE A 164 -5.36 -7.99 9.15
N ALA A 165 -4.96 -7.83 10.43
CA ALA A 165 -3.59 -7.52 10.83
C ALA A 165 -2.59 -8.56 10.30
N LEU A 166 -2.89 -9.84 10.49
CA LEU A 166 -2.06 -10.95 10.01
C LEU A 166 -1.95 -10.93 8.49
N GLY A 167 -3.06 -10.71 7.77
CA GLY A 167 -3.05 -10.59 6.31
C GLY A 167 -2.14 -9.46 5.82
N MET A 168 -2.19 -8.30 6.49
CA MET A 168 -1.28 -7.18 6.20
C MET A 168 0.18 -7.54 6.45
N ILE A 169 0.50 -8.18 7.58
CA ILE A 169 1.88 -8.58 7.92
C ILE A 169 2.40 -9.59 6.91
N ILE A 170 1.60 -10.60 6.53
CA ILE A 170 2.00 -11.61 5.54
C ILE A 170 2.27 -10.94 4.19
N THR A 171 1.39 -10.05 3.73
CA THR A 171 1.59 -9.33 2.46
C THR A 171 2.79 -8.39 2.53
N GLY A 172 3.01 -7.74 3.68
CA GLY A 172 4.21 -6.97 3.96
C GLY A 172 5.49 -7.81 3.92
N GLY A 173 5.42 -9.04 4.44
CA GLY A 173 6.49 -10.04 4.38
C GLY A 173 6.81 -10.47 2.96
N ILE A 174 5.80 -10.79 2.15
CA ILE A 174 5.98 -11.13 0.72
C ILE A 174 6.65 -9.96 -0.02
N ALA A 175 6.13 -8.74 0.17
CA ALA A 175 6.73 -7.54 -0.45
C ALA A 175 8.17 -7.32 0.02
N TYR A 176 8.48 -7.57 1.29
CA TYR A 176 9.83 -7.49 1.84
C TYR A 176 10.77 -8.52 1.19
N GLN A 177 10.33 -9.78 1.05
CA GLN A 177 11.12 -10.82 0.38
C GLN A 177 11.40 -10.49 -1.09
N LEU A 178 10.37 -10.08 -1.85
CA LEU A 178 10.53 -9.67 -3.25
C LEU A 178 11.49 -8.49 -3.39
N LYS A 179 11.47 -7.56 -2.44
CA LYS A 179 12.39 -6.43 -2.40
C LYS A 179 13.84 -6.88 -2.15
N GLU A 180 14.07 -7.84 -1.27
CA GLU A 180 15.41 -8.39 -1.05
C GLU A 180 15.92 -9.15 -2.29
N ILE A 181 15.06 -9.97 -2.92
CA ILE A 181 15.37 -10.65 -4.19
C ILE A 181 15.74 -9.62 -5.26
N SER A 182 14.98 -8.53 -5.41
CA SER A 182 15.25 -7.49 -6.40
C SER A 182 16.59 -6.76 -6.22
N LYS A 183 17.22 -6.89 -5.04
CA LYS A 183 18.54 -6.31 -4.72
C LYS A 183 19.68 -7.34 -4.84
N GLY A 184 19.43 -8.51 -5.42
CA GLY A 184 20.44 -9.58 -5.52
C GLY A 184 20.62 -10.40 -4.24
N ARG A 185 19.81 -10.20 -3.21
CA ARG A 185 19.91 -10.92 -1.93
C ARG A 185 18.97 -12.12 -1.91
N ASN A 186 19.41 -13.20 -1.27
CA ASN A 186 18.51 -14.31 -0.98
C ASN A 186 17.39 -13.87 -0.04
N PRO A 187 16.21 -14.52 -0.09
CA PRO A 187 15.15 -14.28 0.87
C PRO A 187 15.64 -14.39 2.32
N ARG A 188 15.03 -13.62 3.20
CA ARG A 188 15.33 -13.66 4.63
C ARG A 188 14.60 -14.81 5.31
N ASP A 189 15.22 -15.41 6.30
CA ASP A 189 14.61 -16.44 7.13
C ASP A 189 13.37 -15.90 7.89
N ILE A 190 12.22 -16.54 7.67
CA ILE A 190 10.93 -16.17 8.29
C ILE A 190 10.81 -16.69 9.72
N THR A 191 11.70 -17.60 10.15
CA THR A 191 11.74 -18.10 11.53
C THR A 191 12.33 -17.06 12.49
N GLU A 192 13.06 -16.06 11.98
CA GLU A 192 13.61 -14.97 12.78
C GLU A 192 12.52 -13.96 13.21
N PRO A 193 12.44 -13.57 14.50
CA PRO A 193 11.53 -12.52 14.96
C PRO A 193 11.76 -11.17 14.26
N LYS A 194 13.01 -10.88 13.86
CA LYS A 194 13.38 -9.67 13.11
C LYS A 194 12.70 -9.59 11.74
N PHE A 195 12.42 -10.74 11.11
CA PHE A 195 11.67 -10.78 9.86
C PHE A 195 10.26 -10.26 10.08
N TRP A 196 9.54 -10.75 11.10
CA TRP A 196 8.17 -10.34 11.39
C TRP A 196 8.06 -8.87 11.79
N LEU A 197 9.06 -8.35 12.51
CA LEU A 197 9.15 -6.90 12.76
C LEU A 197 9.29 -6.11 11.45
N SER A 198 10.17 -6.55 10.56
CA SER A 198 10.40 -5.91 9.25
C SER A 198 9.16 -6.01 8.34
N ALA A 199 8.49 -7.16 8.34
CA ALA A 199 7.25 -7.41 7.61
C ALA A 199 6.11 -6.50 8.11
N THR A 200 6.01 -6.33 9.43
CA THR A 200 5.06 -5.40 10.08
C THR A 200 5.34 -3.96 9.65
N MET A 201 6.60 -3.52 9.67
CA MET A 201 6.98 -2.18 9.19
C MET A 201 6.67 -2.00 7.70
N GLN A 202 6.93 -3.02 6.88
CA GLN A 202 6.69 -2.99 5.44
C GLN A 202 5.21 -3.03 5.06
N SER A 203 4.35 -3.59 5.92
CA SER A 203 2.90 -3.67 5.70
C SER A 203 2.18 -2.33 5.67
N GLY A 204 2.82 -1.24 6.13
CA GLY A 204 2.20 0.09 6.19
C GLY A 204 1.16 0.27 7.30
N GLY A 205 1.00 -0.73 8.19
CA GLY A 205 0.11 -0.72 9.35
C GLY A 205 0.79 -0.43 10.70
N PHE A 206 2.10 -0.16 10.72
CA PHE A 206 2.91 -0.03 11.95
C PHE A 206 2.34 0.94 12.99
N GLY A 207 1.75 2.04 12.54
CA GLY A 207 1.14 3.03 13.42
C GLY A 207 -0.08 2.54 14.20
N ILE A 208 -0.69 1.44 13.77
CA ILE A 208 -2.00 0.97 14.24
C ILE A 208 -1.84 -0.28 15.13
N PHE A 209 -0.83 -1.11 14.88
CA PHE A 209 -0.52 -2.27 15.72
C PHE A 209 0.01 -1.86 17.11
N GLY A 210 0.66 -0.69 17.21
CA GLY A 210 1.06 -0.11 18.49
C GLY A 210 -0.14 0.12 19.42
N ASP A 211 -1.24 0.67 18.89
CA ASP A 211 -2.48 0.90 19.64
C ASP A 211 -3.25 -0.40 19.95
N PHE A 212 -3.09 -1.44 19.14
CA PHE A 212 -3.69 -2.76 19.40
C PHE A 212 -3.01 -3.49 20.56
N LEU A 213 -1.67 -3.41 20.65
CA LEU A 213 -0.88 -4.00 21.74
C LEU A 213 -1.02 -3.23 23.06
N TYR A 214 -1.30 -1.93 23.01
CA TYR A 214 -1.47 -1.04 24.17
C TYR A 214 -2.92 -0.57 24.36
N SER A 215 -3.91 -1.38 23.95
CA SER A 215 -5.33 -0.99 23.97
C SER A 215 -5.92 -0.66 25.35
N ASP A 216 -5.19 -0.92 26.45
CA ASP A 216 -5.58 -0.53 27.82
C ASP A 216 -4.92 0.77 28.34
N VAL A 217 -4.08 1.45 27.54
CA VAL A 217 -3.40 2.69 27.98
C VAL A 217 -3.73 3.85 27.04
N GLN A 218 -4.87 4.46 27.31
CA GLN A 218 -5.20 5.87 27.04
C GLN A 218 -5.27 6.39 25.58
N LYS A 219 -6.29 7.25 25.41
CA LYS A 219 -6.67 7.97 24.20
C LYS A 219 -5.54 8.88 23.71
N PHE A 220 -5.20 8.75 22.42
CA PHE A 220 -4.55 9.74 21.54
C PHE A 220 -3.48 10.66 22.15
N GLY A 221 -2.22 10.44 21.78
CA GLY A 221 -1.21 11.49 21.93
C GLY A 221 0.21 11.07 21.58
N GLY A 222 0.63 11.32 20.33
CA GLY A 222 2.03 11.59 20.01
C GLY A 222 3.00 10.42 20.07
N GLY A 223 3.01 9.58 19.04
CA GLY A 223 4.10 8.59 18.82
C GLY A 223 4.28 8.14 17.37
N LEU A 224 3.46 8.65 16.44
CA LEU A 224 3.41 8.16 15.06
C LEU A 224 4.40 8.86 14.11
N MET A 225 4.87 10.06 14.45
CA MET A 225 5.63 10.90 13.52
C MET A 225 7.13 10.58 13.47
N SER A 226 7.71 10.01 14.54
CA SER A 226 9.16 9.89 14.70
C SER A 226 9.78 8.67 14.01
N THR A 227 8.99 7.63 13.74
CA THR A 227 9.48 6.36 13.16
C THR A 227 9.01 6.17 11.70
N ALA A 228 8.07 7.00 11.24
CA ALA A 228 7.46 6.96 9.91
C ALA A 228 8.09 7.99 8.95
N GLY A 229 9.40 8.17 9.06
CA GLY A 229 10.18 9.03 8.18
C GLY A 229 10.21 8.49 6.76
N GLY A 230 9.20 8.82 5.96
CA GLY A 230 9.16 8.46 4.55
C GLY A 230 10.33 9.05 3.74
N PRO A 231 10.30 8.94 2.41
CA PRO A 231 11.33 9.44 1.49
C PRO A 231 11.79 10.89 1.75
N VAL A 232 10.96 11.75 2.35
CA VAL A 232 11.33 13.13 2.75
C VAL A 232 12.40 13.15 3.84
N LEU A 233 12.30 12.30 4.87
CA LEU A 233 13.36 12.23 5.89
C LEU A 233 14.63 11.59 5.32
N GLY A 234 14.48 10.62 4.40
CA GLY A 234 15.59 10.08 3.63
C GLY A 234 16.32 11.14 2.81
N LEU A 235 15.60 12.04 2.15
CA LEU A 235 16.18 13.18 1.41
C LEU A 235 16.89 14.18 2.31
N VAL A 236 16.32 14.52 3.46
CA VAL A 236 16.95 15.42 4.42
C VAL A 236 18.22 14.79 5.01
N ASP A 237 18.19 13.50 5.32
CA ASP A 237 19.33 12.74 5.84
C ASP A 237 20.44 12.59 4.78
N ASP A 238 20.08 12.20 3.55
CA ASP A 238 21.00 12.12 2.41
C ASP A 238 21.66 13.48 2.11
N PHE A 239 20.88 14.57 2.14
CA PHE A 239 21.39 15.93 1.94
C PHE A 239 22.31 16.39 3.08
N LYS A 240 21.95 16.09 4.33
CA LYS A 240 22.75 16.43 5.50
C LYS A 240 24.09 15.69 5.51
N LYS A 241 24.09 14.40 5.18
CA LYS A 241 25.30 13.59 5.01
C LYS A 241 26.22 14.21 3.96
N LEU A 242 25.68 14.44 2.76
CA LEU A 242 26.42 15.00 1.62
C LEU A 242 27.05 16.36 1.93
N THR A 243 26.36 17.21 2.71
CA THR A 243 26.79 18.59 2.98
C THR A 243 27.44 18.74 4.36
N PHE A 244 26.65 18.76 5.43
CA PHE A 244 27.10 19.13 6.77
C PHE A 244 28.05 18.14 7.40
N ASP A 245 27.78 16.83 7.28
CA ASP A 245 28.61 15.81 7.95
C ASP A 245 29.98 15.69 7.26
N ASN A 246 30.04 15.80 5.92
CA ASN A 246 31.30 15.87 5.19
C ASN A 246 32.10 17.14 5.47
N ILE A 247 31.45 18.30 5.57
CA ILE A 247 32.13 19.56 5.92
C ILE A 247 32.73 19.47 7.33
N TRP A 248 32.02 18.86 8.28
CA TRP A 248 32.51 18.65 9.64
C TRP A 248 33.58 17.56 9.76
N ALA A 249 33.51 16.49 8.96
CA ALA A 249 34.56 15.47 8.87
C ALA A 249 35.84 16.07 8.26
N ALA A 250 35.72 16.86 7.19
CA ALA A 250 36.82 17.61 6.58
C ALA A 250 37.46 18.59 7.56
N ALA A 251 36.66 19.32 8.35
CA ALA A 251 37.13 20.25 9.36
C ALA A 251 37.83 19.56 10.55
N ARG A 252 37.54 18.28 10.80
CA ARG A 252 38.18 17.46 11.84
C ARG A 252 39.35 16.62 11.33
N GLY A 253 39.66 16.68 10.03
CA GLY A 253 40.72 15.88 9.40
C GLY A 253 40.39 14.39 9.27
N GLU A 254 39.11 14.03 9.32
CA GLU A 254 38.61 12.67 9.12
C GLU A 254 38.38 12.37 7.63
N ASP A 255 38.47 11.10 7.22
CA ASP A 255 38.23 10.68 5.83
C ASP A 255 36.80 11.02 5.38
N THR A 256 36.68 11.97 4.46
CA THR A 256 35.40 12.40 3.89
C THR A 256 34.90 11.41 2.84
N HIS A 257 33.61 11.06 2.90
CA HIS A 257 33.00 10.10 1.97
C HIS A 257 32.18 10.77 0.86
N ILE A 258 32.46 12.05 0.58
CA ILE A 258 31.72 12.93 -0.35
C ILE A 258 31.43 12.25 -1.69
N GLY A 259 32.41 11.56 -2.27
CA GLY A 259 32.23 10.86 -3.55
C GLY A 259 31.19 9.75 -3.49
N ALA A 260 31.31 8.84 -2.50
CA ALA A 260 30.37 7.73 -2.31
C ALA A 260 28.95 8.23 -2.00
N GLU A 261 28.83 9.31 -1.22
CA GLU A 261 27.55 9.93 -0.86
C GLU A 261 26.90 10.69 -2.02
N ALA A 262 27.69 11.38 -2.85
CA ALA A 262 27.19 12.04 -4.06
C ALA A 262 26.64 11.02 -5.06
N ILE A 263 27.34 9.89 -5.23
CA ILE A 263 26.88 8.79 -6.10
C ILE A 263 25.56 8.21 -5.56
N GLN A 264 25.47 8.00 -4.24
CA GLN A 264 24.25 7.49 -3.61
C GLN A 264 23.08 8.47 -3.77
N PHE A 265 23.33 9.78 -3.67
CA PHE A 265 22.34 10.83 -3.91
C PHE A 265 21.85 10.80 -5.36
N VAL A 266 22.76 10.82 -6.34
CA VAL A 266 22.38 10.73 -7.77
C VAL A 266 21.60 9.45 -8.04
N LYS A 267 22.04 8.31 -7.51
CA LYS A 267 21.33 7.03 -7.61
C LYS A 267 19.93 7.12 -7.02
N ASN A 268 19.75 7.70 -5.83
CA ASN A 268 18.47 7.78 -5.14
C ASN A 268 17.46 8.73 -5.83
N TYR A 269 17.91 9.80 -6.48
CA TYR A 269 17.04 10.85 -7.01
C TYR A 269 16.96 10.93 -8.53
N THR A 270 17.79 10.19 -9.29
CA THR A 270 17.68 10.17 -10.75
C THR A 270 16.47 9.34 -11.19
N PRO A 271 15.51 9.94 -11.94
CA PRO A 271 14.37 9.21 -12.47
C PRO A 271 14.81 8.04 -13.37
N TYR A 272 13.98 7.00 -13.46
CA TYR A 272 14.15 5.82 -14.32
C TYR A 272 15.32 4.88 -13.99
N ILE A 273 16.42 5.36 -13.40
CA ILE A 273 17.54 4.53 -12.92
C ILE A 273 17.11 3.59 -11.78
N ASN A 274 16.08 3.99 -11.04
CA ASN A 274 15.58 3.27 -9.87
C ASN A 274 14.52 2.20 -10.14
N LEU A 275 14.19 1.94 -11.41
CA LEU A 275 13.33 0.83 -11.79
C LEU A 275 14.04 -0.48 -11.43
N PHE A 276 13.36 -1.43 -10.78
CA PHE A 276 14.01 -2.60 -10.17
C PHE A 276 14.92 -3.37 -11.14
N TYR A 277 14.49 -3.53 -12.40
CA TYR A 277 15.25 -4.24 -13.44
C TYR A 277 16.42 -3.43 -14.00
N ILE A 278 16.28 -2.10 -14.09
CA ILE A 278 17.37 -1.21 -14.53
C ILE A 278 18.39 -1.05 -13.41
N ARG A 279 17.92 -0.84 -12.18
CA ARG A 279 18.73 -0.67 -10.99
C ARG A 279 19.63 -1.87 -10.77
N ALA A 280 19.09 -3.09 -10.88
CA ALA A 280 19.90 -4.29 -10.71
C ALA A 280 21.04 -4.33 -11.74
N ALA A 281 20.76 -4.11 -13.04
CA ALA A 281 21.80 -4.06 -14.06
C ALA A 281 22.84 -2.94 -13.81
N LEU A 282 22.40 -1.73 -13.49
CA LEU A 282 23.30 -0.59 -13.24
C LEU A 282 24.12 -0.77 -11.95
N ASP A 283 23.57 -1.43 -10.94
CA ASP A 283 24.27 -1.70 -9.70
C ASP A 283 25.48 -2.60 -9.96
N HIS A 284 25.28 -3.69 -10.69
CA HIS A 284 26.34 -4.65 -11.00
C HIS A 284 27.30 -4.19 -12.11
N LEU A 285 26.83 -3.42 -13.10
CA LEU A 285 27.68 -2.95 -14.21
C LEU A 285 28.48 -1.67 -13.89
N LEU A 286 27.99 -0.86 -12.96
CA LEU A 286 28.53 0.48 -12.73
C LEU A 286 28.65 0.81 -11.24
N PHE A 287 27.53 0.85 -10.50
CA PHE A 287 27.54 1.49 -9.19
C PHE A 287 28.38 0.74 -8.15
N PHE A 288 28.40 -0.59 -8.15
CA PHE A 288 29.24 -1.35 -7.22
C PHE A 288 30.73 -1.13 -7.51
N THR A 289 31.14 -1.10 -8.78
CA THR A 289 32.52 -0.77 -9.17
C THR A 289 32.91 0.63 -8.73
N VAL A 290 32.05 1.63 -8.97
CA VAL A 290 32.32 3.01 -8.58
C VAL A 290 32.34 3.15 -7.05
N GLN A 291 31.44 2.49 -6.32
CA GLN A 291 31.42 2.52 -4.85
C GLN A 291 32.64 1.84 -4.23
N GLU A 292 33.10 0.73 -4.79
CA GLU A 292 34.32 0.05 -4.34
C GLU A 292 35.58 0.88 -4.66
N ALA A 293 35.62 1.54 -5.82
CA ALA A 293 36.72 2.45 -6.18
C ALA A 293 36.76 3.71 -5.31
N ALA A 294 35.60 4.28 -5.01
CA ALA A 294 35.48 5.47 -4.15
C ALA A 294 35.69 5.17 -2.67
N ASN A 295 35.36 3.95 -2.22
CA ASN A 295 35.54 3.51 -0.85
C ASN A 295 35.97 2.04 -0.78
N PRO A 296 37.28 1.76 -0.79
CA PRO A 296 37.80 0.39 -0.76
C PRO A 296 37.23 -0.46 0.38
N GLY A 297 36.83 -1.69 0.06
CA GLY A 297 36.20 -2.63 0.98
C GLY A 297 34.72 -2.39 1.24
N TYR A 298 34.06 -1.48 0.52
CA TYR A 298 32.64 -1.21 0.65
C TYR A 298 31.79 -2.47 0.42
N LEU A 299 32.05 -3.23 -0.64
CA LEU A 299 31.32 -4.45 -0.96
C LEU A 299 31.55 -5.54 0.10
N ARG A 300 32.77 -5.64 0.64
CA ARG A 300 33.08 -6.54 1.76
C ARG A 300 32.27 -6.17 3.01
N ARG A 301 32.21 -4.88 3.37
CA ARG A 301 31.40 -4.40 4.51
C ARG A 301 29.91 -4.60 4.26
N MET A 302 29.45 -4.41 3.03
CA MET A 302 28.05 -4.65 2.65
C MET A 302 27.68 -6.13 2.85
N ARG A 303 28.49 -7.07 2.34
CA ARG A 303 28.29 -8.51 2.52
C ARG A 303 28.36 -8.91 3.99
N SER A 304 29.37 -8.44 4.72
CA SER A 304 29.52 -8.72 6.14
C SER A 304 28.34 -8.21 6.96
N ARG A 305 27.76 -7.04 6.65
CA ARG A 305 26.54 -6.55 7.30
C ARG A 305 25.32 -7.42 7.00
N ALA A 306 25.13 -7.83 5.74
CA ALA A 306 24.01 -8.72 5.38
C ALA A 306 24.10 -10.05 6.13
N GLN A 307 25.28 -10.65 6.20
CA GLN A 307 25.51 -11.89 6.93
C GLN A 307 25.35 -11.70 8.45
N ASN A 308 25.99 -10.70 9.03
CA ASN A 308 26.04 -10.53 10.49
C ASN A 308 24.71 -10.01 11.08
N GLN A 309 23.95 -9.20 10.35
CA GLN A 309 22.73 -8.58 10.87
C GLN A 309 21.47 -9.39 10.54
N ASN A 310 21.47 -10.06 9.38
CA ASN A 310 20.29 -10.71 8.81
C ASN A 310 20.50 -12.17 8.42
N ASN A 311 21.69 -12.75 8.69
CA ASN A 311 22.06 -14.11 8.28
C ASN A 311 21.78 -14.38 6.79
N GLN A 312 22.01 -13.37 5.95
CA GLN A 312 21.51 -13.35 4.59
C GLN A 312 22.67 -13.36 3.59
N THR A 313 22.56 -14.23 2.59
CA THR A 313 23.50 -14.37 1.47
C THR A 313 22.97 -13.67 0.21
N PHE A 314 23.78 -13.65 -0.85
CA PHE A 314 23.43 -13.04 -2.14
C PHE A 314 23.30 -14.14 -3.20
N TRP A 315 22.25 -14.08 -4.03
CA TRP A 315 22.13 -14.92 -5.23
C TRP A 315 22.76 -14.25 -6.46
N TRP A 316 22.88 -12.92 -6.42
CA TRP A 316 23.65 -12.15 -7.37
C TRP A 316 24.70 -11.39 -6.57
N ASP A 317 25.96 -11.86 -6.58
CA ASP A 317 27.01 -11.21 -5.81
C ASP A 317 27.27 -9.81 -6.39
N PRO A 318 27.40 -8.78 -5.54
CA PRO A 318 27.74 -7.42 -5.96
C PRO A 318 29.03 -7.29 -6.80
N GLN A 319 29.91 -8.29 -6.77
CA GLN A 319 31.13 -8.35 -7.57
C GLN A 319 30.89 -8.93 -8.97
N ASP A 320 29.79 -9.65 -9.16
CA ASP A 320 29.49 -10.36 -10.39
C ASP A 320 28.67 -9.48 -11.34
N THR A 321 29.08 -9.48 -12.60
CA THR A 321 28.38 -8.75 -13.66
C THR A 321 27.06 -9.41 -14.06
N LEU A 322 27.00 -10.75 -13.98
CA LEU A 322 25.83 -11.56 -14.28
C LEU A 322 25.55 -12.49 -13.09
N PRO A 323 24.27 -12.83 -12.82
CA PRO A 323 23.95 -13.79 -11.77
C PRO A 323 24.41 -15.19 -12.16
N GLU A 324 25.10 -15.87 -11.25
CA GLU A 324 25.55 -17.25 -11.43
C GLU A 324 24.46 -18.26 -11.07
N GLU A 325 23.56 -17.88 -10.15
CA GLU A 325 22.51 -18.75 -9.60
C GLU A 325 21.17 -18.03 -9.50
N ALA A 326 20.09 -18.80 -9.35
CA ALA A 326 18.78 -18.26 -9.02
C ALA A 326 18.63 -18.01 -7.50
N PRO A 327 17.67 -17.17 -7.07
CA PRO A 327 17.41 -16.98 -5.64
C PRO A 327 17.14 -18.30 -4.90
N ASN A 328 17.87 -18.57 -3.82
CA ASN A 328 17.63 -19.73 -2.96
C ASN A 328 16.38 -19.49 -2.11
N LEU A 329 15.25 -20.07 -2.53
CA LEU A 329 13.99 -19.95 -1.79
C LEU A 329 13.99 -20.73 -0.46
N GLY A 330 14.85 -21.75 -0.31
CA GLY A 330 15.03 -22.50 0.94
C GLY A 330 15.56 -21.63 2.08
N ALA A 331 16.27 -20.54 1.76
CA ALA A 331 16.72 -19.55 2.74
C ALA A 331 15.57 -18.92 3.53
N MET A 332 14.34 -18.93 3.00
CA MET A 332 13.16 -18.46 3.73
C MET A 332 12.84 -19.30 4.97
N VAL A 333 13.22 -20.58 4.99
CA VAL A 333 12.93 -21.50 6.09
C VAL A 333 14.20 -21.87 6.89
N GLY A 334 15.28 -21.10 6.72
CA GLY A 334 16.53 -21.28 7.43
C GLY A 334 17.49 -22.30 6.80
N GLU A 335 17.19 -22.79 5.59
CA GLU A 335 18.15 -23.59 4.81
C GLU A 335 19.28 -22.70 4.28
N LYS A 336 20.52 -23.18 4.33
CA LYS A 336 21.70 -22.41 3.91
C LYS A 336 22.00 -22.61 2.43
#